data_AF-A0A6A6P589-F1
#
_entry.id   AF-A0A6A6P589-F1
#
_cell.length_a   1.000
_cell.length_b   1.000
_cell.length_c   1.000
_cell.angle_alpha   90.00
_cell.angle_beta   90.00
_cell.angle_gamma   90.00
#
_symmetry.space_group_name_H-M   'P 1'
#
loop_
_entity.id
_entity.type
_entity.pdbx_description
1 polymer ?
#
loop_
_entity_poly.entity_id
_entity_poly.type
_entity_poly.pdbx_seq_one_letter_code
_entity_poly.pdbx_strand_id
1 'polypeptide(L)'
;MSSSGYENYPFNISSYFSAFDDGQLCQKELKEESTSWRSEKYPPDSHVLILDHDKCTSKSNYYDDEGIDKLLESPKQPQIRFILMEPNVHEKAAEAVRRNEKAAKVLRANELQEETSKAAATRSTKSADSSVLVDEKLRPEVPDELNVSHDSLLKILKRYNFAPGACSHIRGQEQIFGSRVNRDGKGEIQSFEFWYAIRARMYLRDARKDADMKMTIVTNYDVRNKTTVVLIKYRSFNDLPDHLKVELTDKLKELVAQPTTAALAENPFALSLFHFNSTIQYYRRAARDPRDSVRNEVRKAHQGRKQLESIDLQQLHLTLTSLDQDKVQLNFILGVIKRLRKQHDAFYKQVRKMPDLDRRDWLFYRVEEELDRFENQITYFKTSIEDVASTAQRLMDLMFNMNSRFDSQANAEMAKNAMREGAATRTIAIVSMLFLPGTFVSGILGTNIISGPENEPSSSASAPKDTRLLVSSQWWILVVASVGLTALTFFCWFIWKRSTDKAIDRREKDLEDKV
;
A
#
# COMPACT_ATOMS: atom_id res chain seq x y z
N MET A 1 40.05 -8.03 23.44
CA MET A 1 40.37 -6.67 23.90
C MET A 1 39.80 -5.66 22.91
N SER A 2 38.62 -5.13 23.20
CA SER A 2 38.17 -3.81 22.75
C SER A 2 37.23 -3.27 23.85
N SER A 3 37.81 -3.02 25.01
CA SER A 3 37.20 -2.26 26.09
C SER A 3 37.29 -0.78 25.72
N SER A 4 36.22 -0.23 25.17
CA SER A 4 35.94 1.22 25.21
C SER A 4 34.56 1.47 24.60
N GLY A 5 33.62 1.96 25.43
CA GLY A 5 32.42 2.63 24.93
C GLY A 5 31.08 2.42 25.67
N TYR A 6 30.96 1.51 26.65
CA TYR A 6 29.61 1.07 27.08
C TYR A 6 29.39 0.93 28.60
N GLU A 7 30.14 1.64 29.46
CA GLU A 7 29.98 1.55 30.94
C GLU A 7 28.76 2.32 31.50
N ASN A 8 28.17 3.25 30.73
CA ASN A 8 27.16 4.19 31.24
C ASN A 8 25.70 3.88 30.85
N TYR A 9 25.40 2.66 30.38
CA TYR A 9 24.03 2.37 29.95
C TYR A 9 23.11 2.07 31.15
N PRO A 10 21.90 2.67 31.20
CA PRO A 10 21.12 2.75 32.43
C PRO A 10 20.43 1.47 32.91
N PHE A 11 20.40 0.42 32.10
CA PHE A 11 19.62 -0.78 32.38
C PHE A 11 20.51 -1.87 33.01
N ASN A 12 20.73 -1.77 34.33
CA ASN A 12 21.17 -2.91 35.13
C ASN A 12 20.00 -3.89 35.28
N ILE A 13 19.59 -4.52 34.19
CA ILE A 13 18.55 -5.55 34.25
C ILE A 13 19.27 -6.88 34.23
N SER A 14 19.08 -7.65 35.30
CA SER A 14 19.36 -9.07 35.26
C SER A 14 18.39 -9.70 34.27
N SER A 15 18.74 -9.72 32.99
CA SER A 15 18.21 -10.78 32.11
C SER A 15 18.46 -12.09 32.85
N TYR A 16 17.46 -12.99 32.90
CA TYR A 16 17.62 -14.33 33.49
C TYR A 16 18.90 -15.04 33.02
N PHE A 17 19.37 -14.68 31.81
CA PHE A 17 20.62 -15.11 31.22
C PHE A 17 21.16 -14.02 30.28
N SER A 18 22.47 -13.77 30.24
CA SER A 18 23.10 -12.74 29.38
C SER A 18 23.01 -13.03 27.87
N ALA A 19 22.59 -14.22 27.46
CA ALA A 19 22.28 -14.51 26.05
C ALA A 19 20.87 -14.01 25.65
N PHE A 20 20.00 -13.74 26.62
CA PHE A 20 18.69 -13.11 26.43
C PHE A 20 18.77 -11.60 26.71
N ASP A 21 19.94 -10.99 26.52
CA ASP A 21 20.26 -9.62 26.95
C ASP A 21 19.47 -8.56 26.15
N ASP A 22 18.29 -8.27 26.68
CA ASP A 22 17.41 -7.17 26.32
C ASP A 22 18.10 -5.80 26.45
N GLY A 23 19.08 -5.66 27.36
CA GLY A 23 19.81 -4.42 27.62
C GLY A 23 20.77 -4.07 26.48
N GLN A 24 21.59 -5.03 26.03
CA GLN A 24 22.43 -4.88 24.83
C GLN A 24 21.60 -4.67 23.57
N LEU A 25 20.42 -5.27 23.47
CA LEU A 25 19.52 -5.03 22.36
C LEU A 25 18.98 -3.60 22.39
N CYS A 26 18.49 -3.11 23.54
CA CYS A 26 18.07 -1.72 23.67
C CYS A 26 19.22 -0.73 23.40
N GLN A 27 20.47 -1.04 23.76
CA GLN A 27 21.65 -0.25 23.35
C GLN A 27 21.80 -0.15 21.84
N LYS A 28 21.56 -1.26 21.13
CA LYS A 28 21.61 -1.26 19.66
C LYS A 28 20.46 -0.50 19.03
N GLU A 29 19.29 -0.51 19.67
CA GLU A 29 18.10 0.19 19.18
C GLU A 29 18.19 1.71 19.38
N LEU A 30 18.64 2.17 20.55
CA LEU A 30 18.67 3.60 20.88
C LEU A 30 19.91 4.36 20.40
N LYS A 31 20.81 3.70 19.63
CA LYS A 31 22.02 4.34 19.11
C LYS A 31 21.76 5.70 18.47
N GLU A 32 22.67 6.62 18.75
CA GLU A 32 22.67 8.00 18.25
C GLU A 32 22.71 8.05 16.72
N GLU A 33 23.57 7.23 16.11
CA GLU A 33 23.62 7.03 14.67
C GLU A 33 22.90 5.73 14.29
N SER A 34 21.90 5.85 13.40
CA SER A 34 21.29 4.68 12.77
C SER A 34 21.19 4.90 11.27
N THR A 35 21.60 3.88 10.52
CA THR A 35 21.58 3.86 9.05
C THR A 35 20.19 3.50 8.50
N SER A 36 19.24 3.17 9.37
CA SER A 36 17.87 2.87 8.97
C SER A 36 17.13 4.15 8.61
N TRP A 37 16.52 4.20 7.43
CA TRP A 37 15.59 5.29 7.09
C TRP A 37 14.39 5.40 8.04
N ARG A 38 14.16 4.39 8.90
CA ARG A 38 13.04 4.34 9.87
C ARG A 38 13.38 4.94 11.23
N SER A 39 14.64 5.30 11.47
CA SER A 39 15.10 5.72 12.78
C SER A 39 15.34 7.22 12.81
N GLU A 40 14.50 7.95 13.55
CA GLU A 40 14.62 9.41 13.69
C GLU A 40 15.97 9.76 14.36
N LYS A 41 16.51 10.93 14.06
CA LYS A 41 17.69 11.46 14.76
C LYS A 41 17.29 12.07 16.10
N TYR A 42 18.28 12.37 16.94
CA TYR A 42 18.07 13.09 18.19
C TYR A 42 18.41 14.57 18.01
N PRO A 43 17.56 15.50 18.49
CA PRO A 43 17.86 16.91 18.52
C PRO A 43 18.94 17.21 19.59
N PRO A 44 19.62 18.36 19.50
CA PRO A 44 20.57 18.80 20.51
C PRO A 44 19.88 19.10 21.86
N ASP A 45 18.69 19.70 21.82
CA ASP A 45 17.91 20.08 23.01
C ASP A 45 16.54 19.40 22.99
N SER A 46 16.04 18.97 24.16
CA SER A 46 14.68 18.44 24.29
C SER A 46 13.60 19.52 24.22
N HIS A 47 12.45 19.15 23.69
CA HIS A 47 11.21 19.90 23.75
C HIS A 47 10.03 18.94 23.94
N VAL A 48 9.90 18.41 25.16
CA VAL A 48 8.93 17.34 25.48
C VAL A 48 7.75 17.90 26.26
N LEU A 49 6.54 17.59 25.79
CA LEU A 49 5.32 17.90 26.55
C LEU A 49 5.14 16.87 27.66
N ILE A 50 5.13 17.33 28.92
CA ILE A 50 4.88 16.48 30.08
C ILE A 50 3.62 16.97 30.78
N LEU A 51 2.70 16.05 31.03
CA LEU A 51 1.43 16.31 31.70
C LEU A 51 1.35 15.50 33.00
N ASP A 52 1.18 16.19 34.11
CA ASP A 52 1.10 15.61 35.45
C ASP A 52 -0.30 15.80 36.04
N HIS A 53 -0.80 14.77 36.73
CA HIS A 53 -2.01 14.82 37.56
C HIS A 53 -1.69 14.33 38.98
N ASP A 54 -2.03 15.12 40.00
CA ASP A 54 -1.93 14.75 41.41
C ASP A 54 -3.15 15.27 42.18
N LYS A 55 -4.07 14.38 42.55
CA LYS A 55 -5.20 14.63 43.48
C LYS A 55 -5.92 15.97 43.24
N CYS A 56 -6.35 16.19 42.00
CA CYS A 56 -7.04 17.40 41.49
C CYS A 56 -6.17 18.59 41.04
N THR A 57 -4.84 18.48 41.13
CA THR A 57 -3.95 19.45 40.50
C THR A 57 -3.38 18.88 39.20
N SER A 58 -3.50 19.65 38.12
CA SER A 58 -2.91 19.32 36.82
C SER A 58 -1.82 20.31 36.45
N LYS A 59 -0.76 19.83 35.81
CA LYS A 59 0.29 20.65 35.22
C LYS A 59 0.58 20.13 33.81
N SER A 60 0.69 21.02 32.83
CA SER A 60 1.06 20.68 31.47
C SER A 60 2.03 21.74 30.97
N ASN A 61 3.29 21.35 30.76
CA ASN A 61 4.36 22.24 30.33
C ASN A 61 5.28 21.50 29.35
N TYR A 62 5.95 22.27 28.50
CA TYR A 62 7.09 21.79 27.73
C TYR A 62 8.35 21.88 28.60
N TYR A 63 9.19 20.86 28.52
CA TYR A 63 10.44 20.76 29.25
C TYR A 63 11.62 20.60 28.29
N ASP A 64 12.68 21.34 28.60
CA ASP A 64 14.03 21.20 28.06
C ASP A 64 14.85 20.20 28.90
N ASP A 65 16.11 19.97 28.54
CA ASP A 65 16.99 19.02 29.23
C ASP A 65 17.15 19.35 30.72
N GLU A 66 17.39 20.62 31.07
CA GLU A 66 17.47 21.05 32.48
C GLU A 66 16.16 20.87 33.23
N GLY A 67 15.02 21.15 32.58
CA GLY A 67 13.70 20.97 33.13
C GLY A 67 13.39 19.50 33.39
N ILE A 68 13.80 18.61 32.48
CA ILE A 68 13.69 17.15 32.64
C ILE A 68 14.57 16.70 33.82
N ASP A 69 15.81 17.15 33.92
CA ASP A 69 16.70 16.78 35.03
C ASP A 69 16.08 17.16 36.40
N LYS A 70 15.62 18.41 36.55
CA LYS A 70 14.91 18.89 37.75
C LYS A 70 13.66 18.06 38.05
N LEU A 71 12.93 17.66 37.02
CA LEU A 71 11.72 16.85 37.13
C LEU A 71 12.02 15.41 37.63
N LEU A 72 13.13 14.81 37.16
CA LEU A 72 13.55 13.46 37.53
C LEU A 72 14.18 13.40 38.93
N GLU A 73 14.83 14.48 39.36
CA GLU A 73 15.40 14.64 40.70
C GLU A 73 14.34 14.86 41.79
N SER A 74 13.15 15.36 41.43
CA SER A 74 12.06 15.59 42.40
C SER A 74 11.69 14.30 43.15
N PRO A 75 11.70 14.29 44.50
CA PRO A 75 11.33 13.13 45.29
C PRO A 75 9.81 12.87 45.27
N LYS A 76 9.00 13.91 45.02
CA LYS A 76 7.54 13.78 44.91
C LYS A 76 7.17 13.44 43.47
N GLN A 77 6.61 12.24 43.27
CA GLN A 77 6.02 11.84 42.00
C GLN A 77 4.52 12.14 41.98
N PRO A 78 3.99 12.65 40.86
CA PRO A 78 2.54 12.81 40.68
C PRO A 78 1.87 11.43 40.59
N GLN A 79 0.56 11.38 40.80
CA GLN A 79 -0.20 10.12 40.66
C GLN A 79 -0.15 9.60 39.22
N ILE A 80 -0.22 10.49 38.24
CA ILE A 80 -0.11 10.16 36.82
C ILE A 80 0.84 11.14 36.15
N ARG A 81 1.73 10.62 35.31
CA ARG A 81 2.61 11.40 34.44
C ARG A 81 2.53 10.87 33.01
N PHE A 82 2.19 11.74 32.07
CA PHE A 82 2.27 11.49 30.64
C PHE A 82 3.49 12.19 30.06
N ILE A 83 4.31 11.47 29.32
CA ILE A 83 5.46 12.00 28.58
C ILE A 83 5.15 11.83 27.09
N LEU A 84 4.89 12.94 26.40
CA LEU A 84 4.49 12.92 24.99
C LEU A 84 5.67 13.26 24.08
N MET A 85 6.03 12.29 23.23
CA MET A 85 7.00 12.44 22.16
C MET A 85 6.29 12.65 20.82
N GLU A 86 6.54 13.79 20.19
CA GLU A 86 6.02 14.17 18.88
C GLU A 86 7.20 14.44 17.93
N PRO A 87 7.75 13.40 17.28
CA PRO A 87 8.76 13.59 16.25
C PRO A 87 8.24 14.46 15.10
N ASN A 88 9.19 15.09 14.41
CA ASN A 88 8.91 15.80 13.18
C ASN A 88 8.37 14.87 12.08
N VAL A 89 7.52 15.40 11.21
CA VAL A 89 7.05 14.68 10.02
C VAL A 89 8.11 14.68 8.93
N HIS A 90 8.29 13.55 8.25
CA HIS A 90 9.25 13.43 7.14
C HIS A 90 8.79 14.17 5.88
N GLU A 91 7.48 14.21 5.63
CA GLU A 91 6.89 14.83 4.44
C GLU A 91 5.75 15.79 4.79
N LYS A 92 5.84 17.05 4.36
CA LYS A 92 4.71 18.00 4.38
C LYS A 92 3.88 17.83 3.11
N ALA A 93 2.85 16.99 3.17
CA ALA A 93 1.95 16.65 2.06
C ALA A 93 0.59 17.35 2.13
N ALA A 94 0.16 17.82 3.31
CA ALA A 94 -1.20 18.31 3.53
C ALA A 94 -1.53 19.53 2.67
N GLU A 95 -0.58 20.44 2.46
CA GLU A 95 -0.80 21.60 1.59
C GLU A 95 -0.98 21.21 0.12
N ALA A 96 -0.14 20.30 -0.39
CA ALA A 96 -0.26 19.79 -1.75
C ALA A 96 -1.60 19.06 -1.96
N VAL A 97 -2.03 18.27 -0.99
CA VAL A 97 -3.33 17.60 -1.00
C VAL A 97 -4.49 18.59 -0.96
N ARG A 98 -4.39 19.68 -0.18
CA ARG A 98 -5.43 20.73 -0.14
C ARG A 98 -5.60 21.46 -1.47
N ARG A 99 -4.53 21.58 -2.27
CA ARG A 99 -4.59 22.15 -3.63
C ARG A 99 -5.31 21.25 -4.63
N ASN A 100 -5.38 19.93 -4.37
CA ASN A 100 -6.16 19.00 -5.17
C ASN A 100 -7.63 19.02 -4.71
N GLU A 101 -8.50 19.63 -5.51
CA GLU A 101 -9.91 19.84 -5.18
C GLU A 101 -10.66 18.53 -4.86
N LYS A 102 -10.38 17.45 -5.61
CA LYS A 102 -11.02 16.14 -5.39
C LYS A 102 -10.58 15.55 -4.05
N ALA A 103 -9.28 15.54 -3.80
CA ALA A 103 -8.71 15.03 -2.56
C ALA A 103 -9.18 15.84 -1.33
N ALA A 104 -9.22 17.16 -1.43
CA ALA A 104 -9.73 18.04 -0.38
C ALA A 104 -11.23 17.80 -0.09
N LYS A 105 -12.03 17.56 -1.14
CA LYS A 105 -13.45 17.21 -0.99
C LYS A 105 -13.64 15.90 -0.23
N VAL A 106 -12.82 14.88 -0.51
CA VAL A 106 -12.85 13.60 0.21
C VAL A 106 -12.51 13.78 1.69
N LEU A 107 -11.45 14.54 2.01
CA LEU A 107 -11.06 14.79 3.40
C LEU A 107 -12.15 15.50 4.20
N ARG A 108 -12.83 16.48 3.60
CA ARG A 108 -13.96 17.18 4.23
C ARG A 108 -15.19 16.29 4.37
N ALA A 109 -15.56 15.55 3.32
CA ALA A 109 -16.69 14.63 3.35
C ALA A 109 -16.53 13.52 4.40
N ASN A 110 -15.28 13.17 4.70
CA ASN A 110 -14.95 12.17 5.71
C ASN A 110 -14.69 12.77 7.10
N GLU A 111 -14.84 14.08 7.31
CA GLU A 111 -14.55 14.76 8.59
C GLU A 111 -13.12 14.50 9.10
N LEU A 112 -12.15 14.41 8.19
CA LEU A 112 -10.73 14.16 8.49
C LEU A 112 -9.90 15.45 8.51
N GLN A 113 -10.51 16.56 8.11
CA GLN A 113 -10.01 17.92 8.29
C GLN A 113 -11.17 18.80 8.71
N GLU A 114 -10.90 19.78 9.57
CA GLU A 114 -11.88 20.82 9.86
C GLU A 114 -12.28 21.54 8.58
N GLU A 115 -13.58 21.85 8.44
CA GLU A 115 -13.97 22.93 7.55
C GLU A 115 -13.25 24.16 8.08
N THR A 116 -12.26 24.67 7.34
CA THR A 116 -11.72 25.99 7.62
C THR A 116 -12.89 26.95 7.58
N SER A 117 -13.44 27.23 8.76
CA SER A 117 -14.23 28.42 9.02
C SER A 117 -13.39 29.55 8.47
N LYS A 118 -14.03 30.45 7.71
CA LYS A 118 -13.44 31.59 7.00
C LYS A 118 -12.55 32.52 7.86
N ALA A 119 -12.29 32.21 9.13
CA ALA A 119 -11.48 32.94 10.09
C ALA A 119 -9.96 32.82 9.89
N ALA A 120 -9.44 31.78 9.23
CA ALA A 120 -8.00 31.68 8.95
C ALA A 120 -7.54 32.52 7.73
N ALA A 121 -8.48 32.97 6.89
CA ALA A 121 -8.18 33.81 5.73
C ALA A 121 -7.88 35.27 6.09
N THR A 122 -8.15 35.70 7.33
CA THR A 122 -8.00 37.11 7.74
C THR A 122 -6.66 37.43 8.42
N ARG A 123 -5.74 36.46 8.58
CA ARG A 123 -4.40 36.71 9.15
C ARG A 123 -3.23 36.64 8.17
N SER A 124 -3.48 36.34 6.90
CA SER A 124 -2.45 36.39 5.85
C SER A 124 -2.95 37.22 4.66
N THR A 125 -3.06 38.54 4.87
CA THR A 125 -3.11 39.51 3.77
C THR A 125 -2.10 40.60 4.04
N LYS A 126 -0.82 40.26 3.88
CA LYS A 126 0.26 41.19 3.52
C LYS A 126 1.51 40.43 3.06
N SER A 127 1.38 39.75 1.91
CA SER A 127 2.38 39.74 0.84
C SER A 127 1.84 38.88 -0.30
N ALA A 128 1.12 39.53 -1.22
CA ALA A 128 0.96 38.99 -2.56
C ALA A 128 2.16 39.48 -3.35
N ASP A 129 2.95 38.55 -3.89
CA ASP A 129 3.44 38.69 -5.26
C ASP A 129 3.83 37.34 -5.87
N SER A 130 3.26 37.14 -7.07
CA SER A 130 3.73 36.33 -8.19
C SER A 130 4.05 34.83 -7.99
N SER A 131 3.19 34.01 -8.60
CA SER A 131 3.55 32.89 -9.48
C SER A 131 5.00 32.41 -9.43
N VAL A 132 5.27 31.44 -8.57
CA VAL A 132 6.42 30.54 -8.72
C VAL A 132 5.84 29.14 -8.84
N LEU A 133 6.03 28.54 -10.02
CA LEU A 133 5.96 27.09 -10.20
C LEU A 133 6.87 26.50 -9.13
N VAL A 134 6.31 25.90 -8.09
CA VAL A 134 7.10 25.23 -7.05
C VAL A 134 7.69 24.00 -7.71
N ASP A 135 8.93 24.16 -8.15
CA ASP A 135 9.85 23.10 -8.53
C ASP A 135 9.79 22.04 -7.41
N GLU A 136 9.52 20.79 -7.79
CA GLU A 136 9.33 19.66 -6.88
C GLU A 136 10.57 19.40 -5.98
N LYS A 137 11.68 20.10 -6.28
CA LYS A 137 12.99 20.06 -5.63
C LYS A 137 13.20 20.99 -4.43
N LEU A 138 12.25 21.87 -4.08
CA LEU A 138 12.35 22.71 -2.87
C LEU A 138 11.22 22.41 -1.88
N ARG A 139 11.17 21.17 -1.39
CA ARG A 139 10.52 20.90 -0.11
C ARG A 139 11.52 21.27 0.98
N PRO A 140 11.19 22.11 1.98
CA PRO A 140 12.08 22.26 3.13
C PRO A 140 12.20 20.87 3.77
N GLU A 141 13.38 20.26 3.67
CA GLU A 141 13.70 19.03 4.38
C GLU A 141 13.48 19.31 5.86
N VAL A 142 12.39 18.78 6.41
CA VAL A 142 12.18 18.84 7.85
C VAL A 142 13.13 17.79 8.43
N PRO A 143 14.02 18.16 9.36
CA PRO A 143 14.90 17.18 9.98
C PRO A 143 14.04 16.13 10.68
N ASP A 144 14.24 14.87 10.26
CA ASP A 144 13.60 13.69 10.84
C ASP A 144 14.19 13.42 12.23
N GLU A 145 13.68 14.17 13.21
CA GLU A 145 14.19 14.21 14.57
C GLU A 145 13.06 13.95 15.57
N LEU A 146 13.41 13.28 16.67
CA LEU A 146 12.60 13.25 17.88
C LEU A 146 12.52 14.66 18.48
N ASN A 147 11.63 14.85 19.44
CA ASN A 147 11.55 16.06 20.25
C ASN A 147 12.25 15.90 21.62
N VAL A 148 13.12 14.89 21.79
CA VAL A 148 13.84 14.61 23.03
C VAL A 148 15.30 14.28 22.71
N SER A 149 16.25 14.87 23.44
CA SER A 149 17.67 14.56 23.31
C SER A 149 17.96 13.11 23.73
N HIS A 150 19.02 12.53 23.20
CA HIS A 150 19.38 11.13 23.50
C HIS A 150 19.65 10.94 25.01
N ASP A 151 20.36 11.87 25.63
CA ASP A 151 20.68 11.83 27.06
C ASP A 151 19.42 11.93 27.94
N SER A 152 18.55 12.91 27.66
CA SER A 152 17.27 13.06 28.36
C SER A 152 16.38 11.83 28.24
N LEU A 153 16.31 11.22 27.05
CA LEU A 153 15.57 9.98 26.85
C LEU A 153 16.14 8.84 27.73
N LEU A 154 17.46 8.64 27.73
CA LEU A 154 18.10 7.61 28.55
C LEU A 154 17.86 7.84 30.04
N LYS A 155 17.93 9.08 30.51
CA LYS A 155 17.63 9.45 31.91
C LYS A 155 16.18 9.15 32.28
N ILE A 156 15.21 9.48 31.42
CA ILE A 156 13.79 9.14 31.63
C ILE A 156 13.62 7.62 31.72
N LEU A 157 14.21 6.89 30.76
CA LEU A 157 14.11 5.43 30.71
C LEU A 157 14.73 4.76 31.94
N LYS A 158 15.86 5.29 32.43
CA LYS A 158 16.52 4.86 33.67
C LYS A 158 15.64 5.10 34.89
N ARG A 159 15.17 6.34 35.05
CA ARG A 159 14.50 6.81 36.27
C ARG A 159 13.20 6.05 36.55
N TYR A 160 12.48 5.71 35.48
CA TYR A 160 11.24 4.95 35.55
C TYR A 160 11.43 3.45 35.30
N ASN A 161 12.65 3.00 35.00
CA ASN A 161 12.97 1.62 34.71
C ASN A 161 12.02 1.04 33.65
N PHE A 162 11.92 1.67 32.48
CA PHE A 162 11.16 1.11 31.36
C PHE A 162 11.83 -0.15 30.81
N ALA A 163 11.04 -1.06 30.23
CA ALA A 163 11.53 -2.31 29.66
C ALA A 163 12.43 -2.02 28.45
N PRO A 164 13.57 -2.70 28.30
CA PRO A 164 14.40 -2.54 27.12
C PRO A 164 13.68 -2.97 25.85
N GLY A 165 12.79 -3.97 25.96
CA GLY A 165 11.90 -4.38 24.87
C GLY A 165 10.96 -3.27 24.40
N ALA A 166 10.70 -2.23 25.20
CA ALA A 166 9.94 -1.06 24.77
C ALA A 166 10.79 -0.09 23.92
N CYS A 167 12.12 -0.13 24.00
CA CYS A 167 13.03 0.77 23.27
C CYS A 167 12.85 0.64 21.74
N SER A 168 12.66 -0.59 21.22
CA SER A 168 12.42 -0.82 19.78
C SER A 168 11.13 -0.15 19.29
N HIS A 169 10.12 -0.06 20.15
CA HIS A 169 8.86 0.64 19.86
C HIS A 169 9.02 2.15 19.85
N ILE A 170 9.82 2.67 20.76
CA ILE A 170 10.16 4.11 20.82
C ILE A 170 10.91 4.49 19.53
N ARG A 171 11.77 3.63 18.98
CA ARG A 171 12.44 3.84 17.68
C ARG A 171 11.58 3.52 16.46
N GLY A 172 10.32 3.10 16.66
CA GLY A 172 9.37 2.92 15.57
C GLY A 172 9.49 1.61 14.79
N GLN A 173 10.33 0.65 15.22
CA GLN A 173 10.65 -0.54 14.42
C GLN A 173 9.55 -1.61 14.42
N GLU A 174 8.95 -1.92 15.58
CA GLU A 174 8.05 -3.09 15.73
C GLU A 174 6.61 -2.73 16.15
N GLN A 175 5.66 -3.58 15.75
CA GLN A 175 4.28 -3.62 16.24
C GLN A 175 4.11 -4.96 16.95
N ILE A 176 4.53 -5.02 18.20
CA ILE A 176 4.33 -6.14 19.12
C ILE A 176 3.69 -5.64 20.41
N PHE A 177 3.10 -6.56 21.17
CA PHE A 177 2.63 -6.28 22.52
C PHE A 177 3.60 -6.95 23.48
N GLY A 178 4.05 -6.22 24.49
CA GLY A 178 4.85 -6.75 25.58
C GLY A 178 4.29 -6.39 26.95
N SER A 179 4.62 -7.20 27.95
CA SER A 179 4.38 -6.88 29.34
C SER A 179 5.49 -7.43 30.21
N ARG A 180 5.75 -6.74 31.33
CA ARG A 180 6.78 -7.10 32.30
C ARG A 180 6.27 -6.82 33.70
N VAL A 181 6.42 -7.80 34.59
CA VAL A 181 6.10 -7.66 36.01
C VAL A 181 7.39 -7.75 36.78
N ASN A 182 7.78 -6.68 37.47
CA ASN A 182 8.99 -6.67 38.26
C ASN A 182 8.70 -7.15 39.68
N ARG A 183 9.51 -8.06 40.20
CA ARG A 183 9.39 -8.63 41.54
C ARG A 183 10.65 -8.39 42.33
N ASP A 184 10.51 -8.16 43.62
CA ASP A 184 11.64 -8.07 44.54
C ASP A 184 12.24 -9.46 44.82
N GLY A 185 13.37 -9.51 45.54
CA GLY A 185 14.01 -10.77 45.94
C GLY A 185 13.17 -11.66 46.87
N LYS A 186 12.04 -11.17 47.37
CA LYS A 186 11.06 -11.92 48.18
C LYS A 186 9.85 -12.38 47.35
N GLY A 187 9.79 -12.00 46.06
CA GLY A 187 8.71 -12.35 45.15
C GLY A 187 7.52 -11.39 45.16
N GLU A 188 7.56 -10.29 45.93
CA GLU A 188 6.51 -9.26 45.92
C GLU A 188 6.65 -8.36 44.69
N ILE A 189 5.52 -7.92 44.14
CA ILE A 189 5.49 -7.14 42.90
C ILE A 189 5.80 -5.68 43.20
N GLN A 190 6.85 -5.16 42.55
CA GLN A 190 7.26 -3.76 42.67
C GLN A 190 6.63 -2.88 41.58
N SER A 191 6.60 -3.37 40.34
CA SER A 191 6.01 -2.62 39.23
C SER A 191 5.34 -3.54 38.21
N PHE A 192 4.38 -2.97 37.49
CA PHE A 192 3.67 -3.62 36.41
C PHE A 192 3.75 -2.77 35.15
N GLU A 193 4.27 -3.34 34.08
CA GLU A 193 4.53 -2.63 32.83
C GLU A 193 3.92 -3.35 31.63
N PHE A 194 3.41 -2.58 30.68
CA PHE A 194 2.98 -3.07 29.38
C PHE A 194 3.21 -2.03 28.30
N TRP A 195 3.45 -2.49 27.09
CA TRP A 195 3.65 -1.62 25.94
C TRP A 195 3.08 -2.24 24.67
N TYR A 196 2.65 -1.36 23.78
CA TYR A 196 2.12 -1.73 22.48
C TYR A 196 2.18 -0.55 21.52
N ALA A 197 2.01 -0.83 20.23
CA ALA A 197 1.88 0.21 19.23
C ALA A 197 0.67 -0.07 18.33
N ILE A 198 -0.24 0.88 18.22
CA ILE A 198 -1.33 0.83 17.26
C ILE A 198 -1.03 1.80 16.11
N ARG A 199 -1.54 1.49 14.93
CA ARG A 199 -1.39 2.33 13.75
C ARG A 199 -2.77 2.77 13.31
N ALA A 200 -2.90 4.02 12.86
CA ALA A 200 -4.08 4.56 12.23
C ALA A 200 -3.71 4.97 10.81
N ARG A 201 -4.40 4.39 9.82
CA ARG A 201 -4.09 4.60 8.41
C ARG A 201 -5.30 5.10 7.63
N MET A 202 -5.01 5.93 6.63
CA MET A 202 -5.92 6.29 5.56
C MET A 202 -5.14 6.26 4.24
N TYR A 203 -5.80 5.86 3.16
CA TYR A 203 -5.29 6.05 1.81
C TYR A 203 -6.12 7.07 1.05
N LEU A 204 -5.49 8.14 0.58
CA LEU A 204 -6.13 9.20 -0.20
C LEU A 204 -5.83 9.02 -1.68
N ARG A 205 -6.78 8.42 -2.40
CA ARG A 205 -6.57 7.98 -3.78
C ARG A 205 -6.40 9.10 -4.78
N ASP A 206 -7.19 10.15 -4.67
CA ASP A 206 -7.11 11.31 -5.57
C ASP A 206 -5.74 12.01 -5.51
N ALA A 207 -5.03 11.88 -4.39
CA ALA A 207 -3.68 12.40 -4.23
C ALA A 207 -2.59 11.32 -4.32
N ARG A 208 -2.96 10.04 -4.41
CA ARG A 208 -2.05 8.88 -4.29
C ARG A 208 -1.12 8.99 -3.08
N LYS A 209 -1.69 9.38 -1.93
CA LYS A 209 -0.95 9.58 -0.68
C LYS A 209 -1.54 8.75 0.45
N ASP A 210 -0.65 8.10 1.20
CA ASP A 210 -1.00 7.37 2.41
C ASP A 210 -0.83 8.32 3.60
N ALA A 211 -1.82 8.40 4.48
CA ALA A 211 -1.69 9.03 5.78
C ALA A 211 -1.54 7.92 6.82
N ASP A 212 -0.40 7.89 7.52
CA ASP A 212 -0.10 6.87 8.52
C ASP A 212 0.36 7.50 9.83
N MET A 213 -0.29 7.13 10.93
CA MET A 213 0.08 7.57 12.27
C MET A 213 0.26 6.37 13.18
N LYS A 214 1.50 6.11 13.60
CA LYS A 214 1.85 5.09 14.59
C LYS A 214 1.84 5.71 15.98
N MET A 215 1.00 5.18 16.85
CA MET A 215 0.92 5.52 18.27
C MET A 215 1.60 4.42 19.07
N THR A 216 2.72 4.72 19.70
CA THR A 216 3.38 3.83 20.67
C THR A 216 2.98 4.26 22.08
N ILE A 217 2.54 3.32 22.91
CA ILE A 217 2.18 3.54 24.30
C ILE A 217 2.99 2.58 25.16
N VAL A 218 3.71 3.13 26.15
CA VAL A 218 4.48 2.38 27.14
C VAL A 218 4.02 2.83 28.52
N THR A 219 3.40 1.93 29.27
CA THR A 219 2.83 2.23 30.59
C THR A 219 3.56 1.47 31.67
N ASN A 220 4.03 2.20 32.69
CA ASN A 220 4.65 1.63 33.88
C ASN A 220 3.88 2.08 35.13
N TYR A 221 3.44 1.11 35.92
CA TYR A 221 2.75 1.32 37.19
C TYR A 221 3.63 0.89 38.35
N ASP A 222 3.93 1.82 39.26
CA ASP A 222 4.62 1.55 40.52
C ASP A 222 3.61 1.14 41.60
N VAL A 223 3.75 -0.09 42.10
CA VAL A 223 2.84 -0.67 43.09
C VAL A 223 2.98 0.00 44.46
N ARG A 224 4.20 0.40 44.84
CA ARG A 224 4.48 0.95 46.17
C ARG A 224 3.92 2.36 46.31
N ASN A 225 4.15 3.18 45.29
CA ASN A 225 3.73 4.58 45.29
C ASN A 225 2.32 4.79 44.71
N LYS A 226 1.76 3.77 44.04
CA LYS A 226 0.49 3.85 43.28
C LYS A 226 0.52 4.97 42.25
N THR A 227 1.63 5.08 41.54
CA THR A 227 1.87 6.10 40.53
C THR A 227 2.01 5.46 39.17
N THR A 228 1.41 6.07 38.14
CA THR A 228 1.51 5.60 36.75
C THR A 228 2.29 6.59 35.91
N VAL A 229 3.25 6.08 35.14
CA VAL A 229 3.97 6.85 34.12
C VAL A 229 3.67 6.24 32.76
N VAL A 230 3.20 7.07 31.83
CA VAL A 230 2.83 6.66 30.47
C VAL A 230 3.67 7.47 29.50
N LEU A 231 4.50 6.78 28.72
CA LEU A 231 5.25 7.35 27.62
C LEU A 231 4.48 7.09 26.32
N ILE A 232 4.16 8.17 25.62
CA ILE A 232 3.38 8.15 24.39
C ILE A 232 4.25 8.72 23.28
N LYS A 233 4.27 8.06 22.13
CA LYS A 233 4.91 8.58 20.93
C LYS A 233 3.94 8.58 19.75
N TYR A 234 3.76 9.74 19.13
CA TYR A 234 2.96 9.91 17.90
C TYR A 234 3.87 10.13 16.71
N ARG A 235 4.19 9.04 16.00
CA ARG A 235 5.02 9.09 14.80
C ARG A 235 4.13 9.12 13.57
N SER A 236 4.32 10.10 12.70
CA SER A 236 3.70 10.12 11.39
C SER A 236 4.71 10.35 10.29
N PHE A 237 4.51 9.68 9.15
CA PHE A 237 5.36 9.89 7.98
C PHE A 237 5.11 11.25 7.34
N ASN A 238 3.85 11.71 7.36
CA ASN A 238 3.46 13.00 6.81
C ASN A 238 2.49 13.75 7.73
N ASP A 239 2.15 14.97 7.37
CA ASP A 239 1.23 15.86 8.09
C ASP A 239 -0.27 15.62 7.78
N LEU A 240 -0.63 14.56 7.05
CA LEU A 240 -2.04 14.26 6.74
C LEU A 240 -2.88 13.83 7.96
N PRO A 241 -2.39 13.02 8.91
CA PRO A 241 -3.15 12.65 10.11
C PRO A 241 -3.04 13.67 11.24
N ASP A 242 -2.58 14.90 10.97
CA ASP A 242 -2.37 15.93 11.99
C ASP A 242 -3.65 16.25 12.78
N HIS A 243 -4.81 16.22 12.14
CA HIS A 243 -6.11 16.35 12.83
C HIS A 243 -6.30 15.29 13.93
N LEU A 244 -5.95 14.03 13.65
CA LEU A 244 -6.02 12.97 14.66
C LEU A 244 -5.00 13.18 15.78
N LYS A 245 -3.78 13.64 15.45
CA LYS A 245 -2.73 13.96 16.43
C LYS A 245 -3.19 15.05 17.40
N VAL A 246 -3.78 16.13 16.87
CA VAL A 246 -4.35 17.22 17.67
C VAL A 246 -5.50 16.71 18.53
N GLU A 247 -6.45 15.97 17.95
CA GLU A 247 -7.59 15.40 18.70
C GLU A 247 -7.13 14.52 19.88
N LEU A 248 -6.11 13.69 19.68
CA LEU A 248 -5.53 12.84 20.73
C LEU A 248 -4.84 13.66 21.82
N THR A 249 -4.09 14.68 21.43
CA THR A 249 -3.36 15.56 22.35
C THR A 249 -4.32 16.39 23.20
N ASP A 250 -5.42 16.88 22.61
CA ASP A 250 -6.42 17.64 23.33
C ASP A 250 -7.22 16.76 24.30
N LYS A 251 -7.59 15.53 23.89
CA LYS A 251 -8.19 14.55 24.80
C LYS A 251 -7.26 14.15 25.94
N LEU A 252 -5.95 14.09 25.69
CA LEU A 252 -4.96 13.83 26.74
C LEU A 252 -4.91 14.97 27.75
N LYS A 253 -4.91 16.23 27.29
CA LYS A 253 -4.99 17.40 28.17
C LYS A 253 -6.29 17.43 28.97
N GLU A 254 -7.41 17.11 28.32
CA GLU A 254 -8.72 17.01 28.98
C GLU A 254 -8.72 15.94 30.06
N LEU A 255 -8.21 14.74 29.76
CA LEU A 255 -8.06 13.65 30.72
C LEU A 255 -7.26 14.10 31.93
N VAL A 256 -6.12 14.76 31.74
CA VAL A 256 -5.27 15.21 32.86
C VAL A 256 -5.94 16.33 33.67
N ALA A 257 -6.74 17.19 33.05
CA ALA A 257 -7.42 18.30 33.71
C ALA A 257 -8.64 17.88 34.54
N GLN A 258 -9.30 16.76 34.20
CA GLN A 258 -10.50 16.31 34.91
C GLN A 258 -10.19 15.86 36.35
N PRO A 259 -10.95 16.30 37.37
CA PRO A 259 -10.75 15.86 38.75
C PRO A 259 -11.01 14.36 38.98
N THR A 260 -11.87 13.75 38.15
CA THR A 260 -12.21 12.33 38.17
C THR A 260 -11.02 11.43 37.85
N THR A 261 -9.97 11.97 37.22
CA THR A 261 -8.75 11.24 36.84
C THR A 261 -7.98 10.69 38.03
N ALA A 262 -8.10 11.31 39.21
CA ALA A 262 -7.55 10.77 40.45
C ALA A 262 -8.11 9.37 40.78
N ALA A 263 -9.38 9.09 40.45
CA ALA A 263 -9.99 7.78 40.63
C ALA A 263 -9.52 6.74 39.60
N LEU A 264 -9.07 7.20 38.42
CA LEU A 264 -8.54 6.34 37.36
C LEU A 264 -7.08 5.93 37.60
N ALA A 265 -6.33 6.71 38.39
CA ALA A 265 -4.92 6.49 38.68
C ALA A 265 -4.61 5.13 39.31
N GLU A 266 -5.58 4.50 39.98
CA GLU A 266 -5.40 3.16 40.58
C GLU A 266 -5.35 2.03 39.55
N ASN A 267 -5.83 2.25 38.32
CA ASN A 267 -5.84 1.26 37.26
C ASN A 267 -5.14 1.81 35.99
N PRO A 268 -3.90 1.37 35.69
CA PRO A 268 -3.15 1.87 34.54
C PRO A 268 -3.81 1.51 33.19
N PHE A 269 -4.69 0.51 33.13
CA PHE A 269 -5.41 0.14 31.91
C PHE A 269 -6.54 1.12 31.59
N ALA A 270 -7.15 1.75 32.59
CA ALA A 270 -8.16 2.79 32.37
C ALA A 270 -7.57 3.99 31.61
N LEU A 271 -6.33 4.35 31.94
CA LEU A 271 -5.60 5.41 31.25
C LEU A 271 -5.26 5.06 29.80
N SER A 272 -5.26 3.78 29.42
CA SER A 272 -5.01 3.37 28.04
C SER A 272 -6.23 3.56 27.12
N LEU A 273 -7.43 3.76 27.67
CA LEU A 273 -8.66 3.80 26.87
C LEU A 273 -8.81 5.06 26.01
N PHE A 274 -8.15 6.17 26.37
CA PHE A 274 -8.38 7.49 25.75
C PHE A 274 -8.13 7.52 24.24
N HIS A 275 -7.15 6.76 23.73
CA HIS A 275 -6.77 6.81 22.32
C HIS A 275 -7.59 5.88 21.43
N PHE A 276 -8.18 4.81 21.98
CA PHE A 276 -8.92 3.83 21.18
C PHE A 276 -10.10 4.46 20.47
N ASN A 277 -10.90 5.28 21.18
CA ASN A 277 -12.08 5.89 20.58
C ASN A 277 -11.74 6.81 19.39
N SER A 278 -10.76 7.72 19.55
CA SER A 278 -10.34 8.62 18.46
C SER A 278 -9.75 7.83 17.28
N THR A 279 -8.94 6.82 17.58
CA THR A 279 -8.34 5.94 16.56
C THR A 279 -9.41 5.20 15.77
N ILE A 280 -10.42 4.65 16.44
CA ILE A 280 -11.52 3.91 15.82
C ILE A 280 -12.37 4.84 14.93
N GLN A 281 -12.66 6.07 15.39
CA GLN A 281 -13.39 7.04 14.56
C GLN A 281 -12.58 7.44 13.33
N TYR A 282 -11.26 7.60 13.46
CA TYR A 282 -10.39 7.84 12.31
C TYR A 282 -10.46 6.71 11.29
N TYR A 283 -10.37 5.45 11.71
CA TYR A 283 -10.54 4.29 10.82
C TYR A 283 -11.90 4.28 10.13
N ARG A 284 -12.97 4.54 10.88
CA ARG A 284 -14.33 4.61 10.33
C ARG A 284 -14.44 5.67 9.23
N ARG A 285 -13.85 6.85 9.45
CA ARG A 285 -13.85 7.97 8.51
C ARG A 285 -12.98 7.67 7.30
N ALA A 286 -11.77 7.13 7.52
CA ALA A 286 -10.82 6.75 6.48
C ALA A 286 -11.38 5.67 5.54
N ALA A 287 -12.15 4.70 6.06
CA ALA A 287 -12.72 3.60 5.28
C ALA A 287 -13.87 4.02 4.33
N ARG A 288 -14.44 5.22 4.49
CA ARG A 288 -15.53 5.73 3.64
C ARG A 288 -15.08 5.84 2.18
N ASP A 289 -13.91 6.43 1.96
CA ASP A 289 -13.39 6.62 0.60
C ASP A 289 -13.19 5.28 -0.12
N PRO A 290 -12.36 4.32 0.36
CA PRO A 290 -12.16 3.00 -0.26
C PRO A 290 -13.46 2.32 -0.66
N ARG A 291 -14.43 2.30 0.27
CA ARG A 291 -15.74 1.71 0.07
C ARG A 291 -16.52 2.36 -1.07
N ASP A 292 -16.63 3.69 -1.07
CA ASP A 292 -17.47 4.41 -2.03
C ASP A 292 -16.90 4.33 -3.44
N SER A 293 -15.58 4.37 -3.59
CA SER A 293 -14.94 4.19 -4.90
C SER A 293 -15.12 2.78 -5.44
N VAL A 294 -14.88 1.72 -4.66
CA VAL A 294 -15.13 0.34 -5.14
C VAL A 294 -16.60 0.20 -5.55
N ARG A 295 -17.52 0.75 -4.76
CA ARG A 295 -18.94 0.77 -5.09
C ARG A 295 -19.24 1.52 -6.40
N ASN A 296 -18.55 2.61 -6.68
CA ASN A 296 -18.69 3.36 -7.92
C ASN A 296 -18.15 2.57 -9.13
N GLU A 297 -17.01 1.90 -8.99
CA GLU A 297 -16.48 1.03 -10.06
C GLU A 297 -17.40 -0.16 -10.33
N VAL A 298 -17.98 -0.77 -9.29
CA VAL A 298 -19.00 -1.82 -9.44
C VAL A 298 -20.23 -1.29 -10.20
N ARG A 299 -20.69 -0.07 -9.90
CA ARG A 299 -21.81 0.55 -10.63
C ARG A 299 -21.49 0.75 -12.11
N LYS A 300 -20.27 1.15 -12.46
CA LYS A 300 -19.83 1.29 -13.87
C LYS A 300 -19.85 -0.07 -14.57
N ALA A 301 -19.40 -1.13 -13.90
CA ALA A 301 -19.39 -2.49 -14.46
C ALA A 301 -20.80 -2.98 -14.84
N HIS A 302 -21.83 -2.57 -14.10
CA HIS A 302 -23.22 -2.93 -14.39
C HIS A 302 -23.91 -2.06 -15.47
N GLN A 303 -23.35 -0.89 -15.82
CA GLN A 303 -23.96 0.04 -16.78
C GLN A 303 -23.59 -0.21 -18.24
N GLY A 304 -22.91 -1.33 -18.53
CA GLY A 304 -22.62 -1.81 -19.88
C GLY A 304 -21.19 -1.54 -20.36
N ARG A 305 -20.87 -2.07 -21.55
CA ARG A 305 -19.50 -2.23 -22.07
C ARG A 305 -18.66 -0.94 -22.10
N LYS A 306 -19.25 0.18 -22.53
CA LYS A 306 -18.53 1.47 -22.62
C LYS A 306 -18.06 2.00 -21.26
N GLN A 307 -18.83 1.76 -20.19
CA GLN A 307 -18.43 2.18 -18.85
C GLN A 307 -17.46 1.20 -18.21
N LEU A 308 -17.50 -0.07 -18.59
CA LEU A 308 -16.54 -1.08 -18.16
C LEU A 308 -15.11 -0.76 -18.63
N GLU A 309 -14.96 -0.31 -19.88
CA GLU A 309 -13.66 0.11 -20.43
C GLU A 309 -13.08 1.36 -19.72
N SER A 310 -13.92 2.10 -18.98
CA SER A 310 -13.50 3.29 -18.21
C SER A 310 -13.04 2.99 -16.78
N ILE A 311 -13.07 1.71 -16.37
CA ILE A 311 -12.60 1.29 -15.04
C ILE A 311 -11.08 1.29 -15.01
N ASP A 312 -10.50 2.04 -14.07
CA ASP A 312 -9.05 2.07 -13.86
C ASP A 312 -8.62 0.84 -13.03
N LEU A 313 -8.13 -0.19 -13.74
CA LEU A 313 -7.61 -1.42 -13.15
C LEU A 313 -6.43 -1.17 -12.20
N GLN A 314 -5.58 -0.20 -12.51
CA GLN A 314 -4.43 0.12 -11.66
C GLN A 314 -4.91 0.70 -10.32
N GLN A 315 -5.85 1.65 -10.38
CA GLN A 315 -6.43 2.25 -9.17
C GLN A 315 -7.21 1.23 -8.33
N LEU A 316 -7.92 0.29 -8.97
CA LEU A 316 -8.62 -0.80 -8.29
C LEU A 316 -7.63 -1.74 -7.58
N HIS A 317 -6.53 -2.11 -8.24
CA HIS A 317 -5.48 -2.94 -7.66
C HIS A 317 -4.80 -2.25 -6.47
N LEU A 318 -4.42 -0.97 -6.59
CA LEU A 318 -3.86 -0.19 -5.49
C LEU A 318 -4.82 -0.08 -4.30
N THR A 319 -6.11 0.08 -4.59
CA THR A 319 -7.16 0.08 -3.55
C THR A 319 -7.19 -1.25 -2.82
N LEU A 320 -7.16 -2.38 -3.53
CA LEU A 320 -7.14 -3.71 -2.91
C LEU A 320 -5.91 -3.88 -2.01
N THR A 321 -4.72 -3.53 -2.50
CA THR A 321 -3.49 -3.63 -1.71
C THR A 321 -3.55 -2.79 -0.43
N SER A 322 -4.13 -1.58 -0.50
CA SER A 322 -4.34 -0.76 0.71
C SER A 322 -5.29 -1.44 1.70
N LEU A 323 -6.40 -2.00 1.22
CA LEU A 323 -7.40 -2.68 2.06
C LEU A 323 -6.82 -3.94 2.72
N ASP A 324 -5.98 -4.69 2.02
CA ASP A 324 -5.27 -5.85 2.58
C ASP A 324 -4.33 -5.44 3.71
N GLN A 325 -3.63 -4.33 3.55
CA GLN A 325 -2.77 -3.80 4.61
C GLN A 325 -3.60 -3.32 5.81
N ASP A 326 -4.74 -2.65 5.59
CA ASP A 326 -5.65 -2.22 6.66
C ASP A 326 -6.20 -3.42 7.44
N LYS A 327 -6.55 -4.52 6.75
CA LYS A 327 -6.96 -5.79 7.38
C LYS A 327 -5.89 -6.32 8.33
N VAL A 328 -4.62 -6.31 7.93
CA VAL A 328 -3.50 -6.75 8.79
C VAL A 328 -3.42 -5.87 10.04
N GLN A 329 -3.55 -4.55 9.89
CA GLN A 329 -3.48 -3.60 11.01
C GLN A 329 -4.66 -3.78 11.98
N LEU A 330 -5.89 -3.95 11.49
CA LEU A 330 -7.06 -4.17 12.34
C LEU A 330 -6.96 -5.50 13.10
N ASN A 331 -6.46 -6.56 12.47
CA ASN A 331 -6.17 -7.83 13.15
C ASN A 331 -5.14 -7.66 14.28
N PHE A 332 -4.12 -6.85 14.04
CA PHE A 332 -3.13 -6.53 15.07
C PHE A 332 -3.76 -5.79 16.26
N ILE A 333 -4.62 -4.80 16.00
CA ILE A 333 -5.36 -4.07 17.05
C ILE A 333 -6.24 -5.00 17.87
N LEU A 334 -6.98 -5.94 17.25
CA LEU A 334 -7.74 -6.96 17.98
C LEU A 334 -6.83 -7.81 18.87
N GLY A 335 -5.66 -8.20 18.36
CA GLY A 335 -4.65 -8.90 19.14
C GLY A 335 -4.14 -8.10 20.35
N VAL A 336 -3.96 -6.79 20.21
CA VAL A 336 -3.58 -5.89 21.31
C VAL A 336 -4.69 -5.80 22.35
N ILE A 337 -5.94 -5.59 21.95
CA ILE A 337 -7.09 -5.53 22.88
C ILE A 337 -7.21 -6.84 23.67
N LYS A 338 -7.13 -7.98 23.01
CA LYS A 338 -7.16 -9.30 23.66
C LYS A 338 -6.02 -9.46 24.69
N ARG A 339 -4.82 -8.98 24.37
CA ARG A 339 -3.67 -9.03 25.29
C ARG A 339 -3.81 -8.05 26.44
N LEU A 340 -4.35 -6.86 26.20
CA LEU A 340 -4.66 -5.88 27.25
C LEU A 340 -5.65 -6.46 28.26
N ARG A 341 -6.76 -7.07 27.81
CA ARG A 341 -7.73 -7.77 28.69
C ARG A 341 -7.05 -8.85 29.53
N LYS A 342 -6.19 -9.67 28.91
CA LYS A 342 -5.41 -10.70 29.63
C LYS A 342 -4.48 -10.11 30.69
N GLN A 343 -3.77 -9.02 30.38
CA GLN A 343 -2.87 -8.37 31.35
C GLN A 343 -3.64 -7.61 32.43
N HIS A 344 -4.80 -7.05 32.10
CA HIS A 344 -5.70 -6.39 33.04
C HIS A 344 -6.22 -7.38 34.09
N ASP A 345 -6.67 -8.56 33.66
CA ASP A 345 -7.03 -9.65 34.58
C ASP A 345 -5.85 -10.09 35.46
N ALA A 346 -4.65 -10.22 34.87
CA ALA A 346 -3.43 -10.56 35.62
C ALA A 346 -3.08 -9.48 36.66
N PHE A 347 -3.24 -8.20 36.34
CA PHE A 347 -3.02 -7.09 37.25
C PHE A 347 -3.94 -7.16 38.46
N TYR A 348 -5.25 -7.44 38.28
CA TYR A 348 -6.17 -7.57 39.41
C TYR A 348 -5.85 -8.77 40.30
N LYS A 349 -5.50 -9.91 39.70
CA LYS A 349 -5.11 -11.12 40.42
C LYS A 349 -3.84 -10.91 41.24
N GLN A 350 -2.82 -10.29 40.65
CA GLN A 350 -1.47 -10.26 41.20
C GLN A 350 -1.17 -8.99 42.01
N VAL A 351 -1.57 -7.82 41.52
CA VAL A 351 -1.26 -6.51 42.13
C VAL A 351 -2.35 -6.08 43.10
N ARG A 352 -3.62 -6.10 42.67
CA ARG A 352 -4.76 -5.76 43.54
C ARG A 352 -5.10 -6.86 44.53
N LYS A 353 -4.54 -8.07 44.36
CA LYS A 353 -4.79 -9.27 45.18
C LYS A 353 -6.29 -9.62 45.26
N MET A 354 -7.02 -9.38 44.16
CA MET A 354 -8.45 -9.66 43.99
C MET A 354 -8.66 -10.72 42.90
N PRO A 355 -8.43 -12.02 43.23
CA PRO A 355 -8.54 -13.08 42.22
C PRO A 355 -9.99 -13.36 41.82
N ASP A 356 -10.90 -13.27 42.79
CA ASP A 356 -12.34 -13.49 42.63
C ASP A 356 -12.95 -12.36 41.79
N LEU A 357 -13.79 -12.72 40.82
CA LEU A 357 -14.41 -11.79 39.87
C LEU A 357 -15.44 -10.91 40.59
N ASP A 358 -16.26 -11.50 41.45
CA ASP A 358 -17.39 -10.81 42.12
C ASP A 358 -16.92 -9.78 43.16
N ARG A 359 -15.64 -9.82 43.54
CA ARG A 359 -15.02 -8.90 44.50
C ARG A 359 -14.23 -7.76 43.84
N ARG A 360 -14.21 -7.71 42.50
CA ARG A 360 -13.49 -6.65 41.77
C ARG A 360 -14.25 -5.32 41.84
N ASP A 361 -13.49 -4.23 41.71
CA ASP A 361 -14.06 -2.88 41.74
C ASP A 361 -14.81 -2.55 40.43
N TRP A 362 -15.63 -1.49 40.48
CA TRP A 362 -16.39 -1.00 39.33
C TRP A 362 -15.48 -0.63 38.14
N LEU A 363 -14.24 -0.20 38.42
CA LEU A 363 -13.28 0.24 37.41
C LEU A 363 -12.81 -0.93 36.55
N PHE A 364 -12.67 -2.13 37.12
CA PHE A 364 -12.41 -3.35 36.36
C PHE A 364 -13.48 -3.58 35.29
N TYR A 365 -14.74 -3.61 35.70
CA TYR A 365 -15.87 -3.83 34.79
C TYR A 365 -15.96 -2.74 33.74
N ARG A 366 -15.74 -1.48 34.12
CA ARG A 366 -15.76 -0.35 33.18
C ARG A 366 -14.69 -0.48 32.10
N VAL A 367 -13.48 -0.90 32.46
CA VAL A 367 -12.39 -1.11 31.50
C VAL A 367 -12.72 -2.28 30.57
N GLU A 368 -13.24 -3.39 31.10
CA GLU A 368 -13.64 -4.54 30.28
C GLU A 368 -14.78 -4.21 29.32
N GLU A 369 -15.80 -3.47 29.76
CA GLU A 369 -16.90 -2.99 28.90
C GLU A 369 -16.40 -2.13 27.74
N GLU A 370 -15.48 -1.19 28.01
CA GLU A 370 -14.92 -0.33 26.97
C GLU A 370 -14.02 -1.10 26.01
N LEU A 371 -13.19 -2.02 26.50
CA LEU A 371 -12.37 -2.88 25.65
C LEU A 371 -13.24 -3.81 24.78
N ASP A 372 -14.33 -4.35 25.33
CA ASP A 372 -15.29 -5.18 24.59
C ASP A 372 -16.02 -4.37 23.51
N ARG A 373 -16.45 -3.14 23.85
CA ARG A 373 -17.01 -2.20 22.88
C ARG A 373 -16.03 -1.91 21.74
N PHE A 374 -14.75 -1.68 22.05
CA PHE A 374 -13.72 -1.44 21.05
C PHE A 374 -13.42 -2.67 20.19
N GLU A 375 -13.37 -3.86 20.79
CA GLU A 375 -13.21 -5.13 20.09
C GLU A 375 -14.34 -5.35 19.07
N ASN A 376 -15.58 -5.12 19.49
CA ASN A 376 -16.76 -5.22 18.62
C ASN A 376 -16.71 -4.20 17.47
N GLN A 377 -16.34 -2.95 17.75
CA GLN A 377 -16.21 -1.91 16.72
C GLN A 377 -15.12 -2.23 15.69
N ILE A 378 -13.93 -2.63 16.14
CA ILE A 378 -12.82 -3.01 15.24
C ILE A 378 -13.18 -4.26 14.44
N THR A 379 -13.84 -5.25 15.05
CA THR A 379 -14.30 -6.46 14.36
C THR A 379 -15.28 -6.11 13.24
N TYR A 380 -16.25 -5.24 13.52
CA TYR A 380 -17.17 -4.75 12.48
C TYR A 380 -16.43 -4.06 11.33
N PHE A 381 -15.48 -3.16 11.62
CA PHE A 381 -14.71 -2.49 10.57
C PHE A 381 -13.85 -3.44 9.76
N LYS A 382 -13.22 -4.42 10.41
CA LYS A 382 -12.45 -5.46 9.73
C LYS A 382 -13.33 -6.24 8.75
N THR A 383 -14.48 -6.73 9.20
CA THR A 383 -15.41 -7.46 8.33
C THR A 383 -15.91 -6.60 7.17
N SER A 384 -16.17 -5.31 7.43
CA SER A 384 -16.55 -4.37 6.36
C SER A 384 -15.42 -4.15 5.34
N ILE A 385 -14.16 -4.05 5.76
CA ILE A 385 -13.02 -3.92 4.86
C ILE A 385 -12.81 -5.20 4.06
N GLU A 386 -12.96 -6.37 4.68
CA GLU A 386 -12.88 -7.68 4.01
C GLU A 386 -13.96 -7.82 2.92
N ASP A 387 -15.19 -7.37 3.17
CA ASP A 387 -16.25 -7.36 2.17
C ASP A 387 -15.91 -6.45 0.97
N VAL A 388 -15.41 -5.23 1.23
CA VAL A 388 -15.00 -4.29 0.17
C VAL A 388 -13.82 -4.85 -0.63
N ALA A 389 -12.82 -5.44 0.03
CA ALA A 389 -11.68 -6.08 -0.62
C ALA A 389 -12.13 -7.25 -1.50
N SER A 390 -13.01 -8.12 -0.98
CA SER A 390 -13.58 -9.23 -1.76
C SER A 390 -14.36 -8.73 -2.98
N THR A 391 -15.04 -7.60 -2.86
CA THR A 391 -15.77 -6.97 -3.96
C THR A 391 -14.82 -6.41 -5.01
N ALA A 392 -13.74 -5.75 -4.61
CA ALA A 392 -12.70 -5.29 -5.52
C ALA A 392 -12.03 -6.46 -6.26
N GLN A 393 -11.74 -7.56 -5.56
CA GLN A 393 -11.17 -8.77 -6.16
C GLN A 393 -12.12 -9.39 -7.20
N ARG A 394 -13.40 -9.59 -6.84
CA ARG A 394 -14.42 -10.11 -7.78
C ARG A 394 -14.56 -9.24 -9.02
N LEU A 395 -14.46 -7.92 -8.87
CA LEU A 395 -14.50 -7.00 -10.00
C LEU A 395 -13.25 -7.14 -10.89
N MET A 396 -12.05 -7.26 -10.32
CA MET A 396 -10.84 -7.55 -11.09
C MET A 396 -10.94 -8.87 -11.86
N ASP A 397 -11.41 -9.93 -11.22
CA ASP A 397 -11.59 -11.24 -11.86
C ASP A 397 -12.61 -11.16 -13.02
N LEU A 398 -13.70 -10.41 -12.85
CA LEU A 398 -14.67 -10.15 -13.92
C LEU A 398 -13.99 -9.45 -15.10
N MET A 399 -13.19 -8.41 -14.84
CA MET A 399 -12.48 -7.66 -15.88
C MET A 399 -11.48 -8.54 -16.64
N PHE A 400 -10.69 -9.36 -15.95
CA PHE A 400 -9.75 -10.28 -16.60
C PHE A 400 -10.48 -11.31 -17.46
N ASN A 401 -11.55 -11.92 -16.95
CA ASN A 401 -12.34 -12.88 -17.71
C ASN A 401 -12.98 -12.25 -18.96
N MET A 402 -13.40 -10.99 -18.88
CA MET A 402 -13.94 -10.27 -20.03
C MET A 402 -12.88 -9.91 -21.05
N ASN A 403 -11.70 -9.43 -20.62
CA ASN A 403 -10.58 -9.16 -21.53
C ASN A 403 -10.13 -10.43 -22.26
N SER A 404 -9.97 -11.55 -21.56
CA SER A 404 -9.64 -12.84 -22.18
C SER A 404 -10.68 -13.29 -23.22
N ARG A 405 -11.97 -13.00 -22.99
CA ARG A 405 -13.03 -13.27 -23.98
C ARG A 405 -12.89 -12.37 -25.20
N PHE A 406 -12.54 -11.10 -25.03
CA PHE A 406 -12.32 -10.19 -26.15
C PHE A 406 -11.12 -10.59 -26.97
N ASP A 407 -10.00 -10.94 -26.34
CA ASP A 407 -8.81 -11.42 -27.05
C ASP A 407 -9.12 -12.71 -27.82
N SER A 408 -9.89 -13.63 -27.22
CA SER A 408 -10.34 -14.85 -27.89
C SER A 408 -11.24 -14.56 -29.10
N GLN A 409 -12.17 -13.60 -28.97
CA GLN A 409 -13.05 -13.19 -30.07
C GLN A 409 -12.28 -12.48 -31.19
N ALA A 410 -11.36 -11.58 -30.83
CA ALA A 410 -10.49 -10.88 -31.78
C ALA A 410 -9.60 -11.87 -32.52
N ASN A 411 -8.99 -12.83 -31.81
CA ASN A 411 -8.19 -13.89 -32.41
C ASN A 411 -9.02 -14.79 -33.32
N ALA A 412 -10.27 -15.12 -32.94
CA ALA A 412 -11.17 -15.90 -33.79
C ALA A 412 -11.55 -15.14 -35.08
N GLU A 413 -11.79 -13.83 -34.99
CA GLU A 413 -12.06 -12.98 -36.14
C GLU A 413 -10.82 -12.83 -37.05
N MET A 414 -9.65 -12.63 -36.45
CA MET A 414 -8.36 -12.61 -37.17
C MET A 414 -8.10 -13.95 -37.86
N ALA A 415 -8.35 -15.08 -37.20
CA ALA A 415 -8.22 -16.40 -37.80
C ALA A 415 -9.18 -16.59 -38.98
N LYS A 416 -10.44 -16.13 -38.86
CA LYS A 416 -11.41 -16.16 -39.96
C LYS A 416 -10.99 -15.30 -41.14
N ASN A 417 -10.44 -14.11 -40.88
CA ASN A 417 -9.93 -13.23 -41.92
C ASN A 417 -8.69 -13.83 -42.58
N ALA A 418 -7.76 -14.39 -41.81
CA ALA A 418 -6.59 -15.11 -42.32
C ALA A 418 -6.99 -16.34 -43.17
N MET A 419 -8.05 -17.07 -42.79
CA MET A 419 -8.59 -18.17 -43.62
C MET A 419 -9.13 -17.65 -44.96
N ARG A 420 -9.83 -16.51 -44.96
CA ARG A 420 -10.33 -15.87 -46.20
C ARG A 420 -9.18 -15.38 -47.08
N GLU A 421 -8.18 -14.73 -46.49
CA GLU A 421 -6.97 -14.30 -47.20
C GLU A 421 -6.19 -15.50 -47.75
N GLY A 422 -6.10 -16.60 -46.99
CA GLY A 422 -5.52 -17.85 -47.44
C GLY A 422 -6.26 -18.46 -48.62
N ALA A 423 -7.60 -18.40 -48.61
CA ALA A 423 -8.43 -18.84 -49.74
C ALA A 423 -8.23 -17.95 -50.98
N ALA A 424 -8.16 -16.63 -50.82
CA ALA A 424 -7.89 -15.70 -51.93
C ALA A 424 -6.48 -15.91 -52.52
N THR A 425 -5.47 -16.05 -51.65
CA THR A 425 -4.08 -16.33 -52.04
C THR A 425 -3.97 -17.65 -52.80
N ARG A 426 -4.71 -18.68 -52.34
CA ARG A 426 -4.80 -19.96 -53.04
C ARG A 426 -5.40 -19.81 -54.43
N THR A 427 -6.45 -19.01 -54.58
CA THR A 427 -7.07 -18.74 -55.89
C THR A 427 -6.08 -18.03 -56.82
N ILE A 428 -5.39 -16.99 -56.35
CA ILE A 428 -4.39 -16.27 -57.14
C ILE A 428 -3.26 -17.21 -57.56
N ALA A 429 -2.75 -18.06 -56.66
CA ALA A 429 -1.72 -19.03 -56.98
C ALA A 429 -2.16 -20.02 -58.08
N ILE A 430 -3.41 -20.51 -58.02
CA ILE A 430 -3.96 -21.40 -59.06
C ILE A 430 -4.05 -20.67 -60.41
N VAL A 431 -4.54 -19.43 -60.42
CA VAL A 431 -4.60 -18.60 -61.64
C VAL A 431 -3.20 -18.40 -62.22
N SER A 432 -2.21 -18.03 -61.41
CA SER A 432 -0.83 -17.88 -61.84
C SER A 432 -0.24 -19.18 -62.39
N MET A 433 -0.50 -20.34 -61.76
CA MET A 433 -0.05 -21.65 -62.26
C MET A 433 -0.63 -22.01 -63.62
N LEU A 434 -1.81 -21.48 -63.98
CA LEU A 434 -2.44 -21.68 -65.29
C LEU A 434 -1.88 -20.74 -66.36
N PHE A 435 -1.69 -19.46 -66.05
CA PHE A 435 -1.29 -18.45 -67.04
C PHE A 435 0.23 -18.36 -67.27
N LEU A 436 1.06 -18.62 -66.26
CA LEU A 436 2.52 -18.48 -66.36
C LEU A 436 3.16 -19.43 -67.39
N PRO A 437 2.79 -20.72 -67.48
CA PRO A 437 3.35 -21.62 -68.48
C PRO A 437 2.94 -21.23 -69.91
N GLY A 438 1.68 -20.83 -70.10
CA GLY A 438 1.16 -20.40 -71.39
C GLY A 438 1.81 -19.12 -71.90
N THR A 439 2.00 -18.12 -71.02
CA THR A 439 2.68 -16.88 -71.37
C THR A 439 4.17 -17.08 -71.68
N PHE A 440 4.86 -17.96 -70.94
CA PHE A 440 6.25 -18.33 -71.21
C PHE A 440 6.43 -18.98 -72.59
N VAL A 441 5.60 -19.99 -72.91
CA VAL A 441 5.63 -20.67 -74.21
C VAL A 441 5.26 -19.71 -75.33
N SER A 442 4.26 -18.85 -75.11
CA SER A 442 3.87 -17.80 -76.07
C SER A 442 4.96 -16.76 -76.31
N GLY A 443 5.78 -16.40 -75.31
CA GLY A 443 6.91 -15.49 -75.48
C GLY A 443 8.04 -16.09 -76.32
N ILE A 444 8.36 -17.36 -76.08
CA ILE A 444 9.44 -18.07 -76.79
C ILE A 444 9.04 -18.43 -78.23
N LEU A 445 7.80 -18.89 -78.44
CA LEU A 445 7.35 -19.37 -79.75
C LEU A 445 6.60 -18.30 -80.54
N GLY A 446 5.91 -17.35 -79.90
CA GLY A 446 5.15 -16.30 -80.58
C GLY A 446 6.02 -15.36 -81.42
N THR A 447 7.29 -15.19 -81.05
CA THR A 447 8.29 -14.46 -81.83
C THR A 447 8.75 -15.21 -83.09
N ASN A 448 8.56 -16.54 -83.15
CA ASN A 448 9.01 -17.39 -84.26
C ASN A 448 7.87 -17.91 -85.16
N ILE A 449 6.60 -17.81 -84.71
CA ILE A 449 5.43 -18.34 -85.42
C ILE A 449 4.73 -17.27 -86.29
N ILE A 450 4.97 -15.99 -86.00
CA ILE A 450 4.42 -14.85 -86.74
C ILE A 450 5.59 -14.12 -87.41
N SER A 451 5.78 -14.33 -88.71
CA SER A 451 6.65 -13.47 -89.53
C SER A 451 5.86 -12.24 -89.95
N GLY A 452 6.34 -11.05 -89.59
CA GLY A 452 5.82 -9.79 -90.14
C GLY A 452 6.03 -9.73 -91.66
N PRO A 453 5.21 -8.97 -92.42
CA PRO A 453 5.39 -8.86 -93.85
C PRO A 453 6.84 -8.42 -94.15
N GLU A 454 7.54 -9.18 -95.00
CA GLU A 454 8.85 -8.81 -95.50
C GLU A 454 8.76 -7.41 -96.11
N ASN A 455 9.52 -6.46 -95.56
CA ASN A 455 9.71 -5.15 -96.17
C ASN A 455 10.62 -5.32 -97.39
N GLU A 456 10.06 -5.72 -98.53
CA GLU A 456 10.67 -5.53 -99.83
C GLU A 456 10.64 -4.02 -100.19
N PRO A 457 11.77 -3.39 -100.55
CA PRO A 457 11.77 -2.01 -100.98
C PRO A 457 11.31 -1.92 -102.45
N SER A 458 10.54 -0.86 -102.71
CA SER A 458 10.38 -0.19 -104.01
C SER A 458 9.34 -0.72 -105.01
N SER A 459 8.34 0.16 -105.20
CA SER A 459 7.75 0.62 -106.45
C SER A 459 6.40 0.06 -106.90
N SER A 460 5.49 1.02 -107.10
CA SER A 460 4.22 1.01 -107.84
C SER A 460 2.94 0.49 -107.15
N ALA A 461 2.24 1.46 -106.57
CA ALA A 461 0.83 1.82 -106.76
C ALA A 461 -0.29 0.75 -106.75
N SER A 462 -1.22 1.00 -105.82
CA SER A 462 -2.69 0.88 -105.90
C SER A 462 -3.38 -0.29 -105.18
N ALA A 463 -4.44 0.11 -104.45
CA ALA A 463 -5.49 -0.67 -103.76
C ALA A 463 -5.23 -1.13 -102.29
N PRO A 464 -6.28 -1.13 -101.44
CA PRO A 464 -6.15 -1.26 -100.00
C PRO A 464 -6.10 -2.72 -99.52
N LYS A 465 -5.33 -2.92 -98.44
CA LYS A 465 -5.46 -3.96 -97.40
C LYS A 465 -5.64 -5.42 -97.84
N ASP A 466 -4.60 -6.20 -97.57
CA ASP A 466 -4.76 -7.41 -96.76
C ASP A 466 -3.41 -7.74 -96.13
N THR A 467 -3.18 -7.25 -94.91
CA THR A 467 -2.02 -7.65 -94.11
C THR A 467 -2.24 -9.11 -93.70
N ARG A 468 -1.95 -10.06 -94.59
CA ARG A 468 -2.07 -11.50 -94.31
C ARG A 468 -0.94 -11.89 -93.36
N LEU A 469 -1.28 -12.00 -92.08
CA LEU A 469 -0.43 -12.65 -91.09
C LEU A 469 -0.20 -14.11 -91.54
N LEU A 470 1.03 -14.41 -91.97
CA LEU A 470 1.45 -15.77 -92.31
C LEU A 470 1.66 -16.52 -91.00
N VAL A 471 0.65 -17.29 -90.60
CA VAL A 471 0.74 -18.19 -89.44
C VAL A 471 1.48 -19.45 -89.89
N SER A 472 2.60 -19.77 -89.23
CA SER A 472 3.37 -20.99 -89.51
C SER A 472 2.53 -22.27 -89.35
N SER A 473 2.73 -23.26 -90.24
CA SER A 473 2.05 -24.58 -90.21
C SER A 473 2.29 -25.36 -88.91
N GLN A 474 3.29 -24.96 -88.12
CA GLN A 474 3.66 -25.57 -86.83
C GLN A 474 2.94 -24.98 -85.61
N TRP A 475 1.87 -24.19 -85.79
CA TRP A 475 1.10 -23.57 -84.70
C TRP A 475 0.59 -24.56 -83.63
N TRP A 476 0.37 -25.82 -84.01
CA TRP A 476 -0.07 -26.88 -83.09
C TRP A 476 0.96 -27.19 -81.98
N ILE A 477 2.25 -26.93 -82.23
CA ILE A 477 3.34 -27.12 -81.25
C ILE A 477 3.16 -26.18 -80.06
N LEU A 478 2.68 -24.95 -80.29
CA LEU A 478 2.38 -23.99 -79.22
C LEU A 478 1.27 -24.52 -78.30
N VAL A 479 0.23 -25.11 -78.88
CA VAL A 479 -0.90 -25.68 -78.12
C VAL A 479 -0.45 -26.89 -77.30
N VAL A 480 0.29 -27.83 -77.91
CA VAL A 480 0.76 -29.04 -77.22
C VAL A 480 1.78 -28.69 -76.12
N ALA A 481 2.72 -27.78 -76.39
CA ALA A 481 3.73 -27.37 -75.42
C ALA A 481 3.13 -26.62 -74.22
N SER A 482 2.18 -25.71 -74.46
CA SER A 482 1.51 -24.95 -73.39
C SER A 482 0.63 -25.83 -72.50
N VAL A 483 -0.17 -26.73 -73.09
CA VAL A 483 -1.01 -27.67 -72.35
C VAL A 483 -0.16 -28.68 -71.59
N GLY A 484 0.88 -29.23 -72.23
CA GLY A 484 1.79 -30.19 -71.60
C GLY A 484 2.54 -29.59 -70.40
N LEU A 485 3.04 -28.36 -70.53
CA LEU A 485 3.76 -27.67 -69.45
C LEU A 485 2.82 -27.31 -68.30
N THR A 486 1.57 -26.92 -68.59
CA THR A 486 0.54 -26.67 -67.57
C THR A 486 0.17 -27.96 -66.83
N ALA A 487 0.00 -29.08 -67.53
CA ALA A 487 -0.27 -30.37 -66.90
C ALA A 487 0.88 -30.79 -65.96
N LEU A 488 2.13 -30.55 -66.37
CA LEU A 488 3.31 -30.82 -65.55
C LEU A 488 3.36 -29.96 -64.28
N THR A 489 3.09 -28.65 -64.37
CA THR A 489 3.09 -27.76 -63.19
C THR A 489 2.01 -28.14 -62.19
N PHE A 490 0.80 -28.46 -62.65
CA PHE A 490 -0.28 -28.97 -61.79
C PHE A 490 0.06 -30.33 -61.17
N PHE A 491 0.70 -31.23 -61.92
CA PHE A 491 1.11 -32.55 -61.41
C PHE A 491 2.17 -32.43 -60.31
N CYS A 492 3.20 -31.61 -60.51
CA CYS A 492 4.21 -31.32 -59.48
C CYS A 492 3.59 -30.70 -58.22
N TRP A 493 2.67 -29.74 -58.39
CA TRP A 493 1.96 -29.14 -57.26
C TRP A 493 1.09 -30.16 -56.51
N PHE A 494 0.38 -31.03 -57.22
CA PHE A 494 -0.45 -32.07 -56.62
C PHE A 494 0.35 -33.06 -55.77
N ILE A 495 1.51 -33.50 -56.26
CA ILE A 495 2.43 -34.36 -55.51
C ILE A 495 2.93 -33.65 -54.25
N TRP A 496 3.36 -32.39 -54.38
CA TRP A 496 3.89 -31.62 -53.26
C TRP A 496 2.83 -31.36 -52.19
N LYS A 497 1.61 -30.99 -52.60
CA LYS A 497 0.47 -30.82 -51.71
C LYS A 497 0.17 -32.11 -50.95
N ARG A 498 0.04 -33.25 -51.66
CA ARG A 498 -0.29 -34.53 -51.03
C ARG A 498 0.77 -35.01 -50.03
N SER A 499 2.04 -34.74 -50.30
CA SER A 499 3.13 -35.06 -49.37
C SER A 499 3.13 -34.16 -48.13
N THR A 500 2.77 -32.89 -48.30
CA THR A 500 2.66 -31.91 -47.21
C THR A 500 1.48 -32.21 -46.30
N ASP A 501 0.30 -32.50 -46.88
CA ASP A 501 -0.91 -32.86 -46.11
C ASP A 501 -0.65 -34.11 -45.24
N LYS A 502 -0.03 -35.16 -45.82
CA LYS A 502 0.36 -36.36 -45.07
C LYS A 502 1.37 -36.10 -43.95
N ALA A 503 2.24 -35.10 -44.10
CA ALA A 503 3.23 -34.75 -43.08
C ALA A 503 2.60 -33.97 -41.92
N ILE A 504 1.58 -33.15 -42.21
CA ILE A 504 0.80 -32.44 -41.21
C ILE A 504 -0.04 -33.43 -40.39
N ASP A 505 -0.78 -34.32 -41.05
CA ASP A 505 -1.61 -35.35 -40.37
C ASP A 505 -0.78 -36.25 -39.44
N ARG A 506 0.46 -36.57 -39.82
CA ARG A 506 1.37 -37.34 -38.97
C ARG A 506 1.79 -36.56 -37.73
N ARG A 507 2.14 -35.27 -37.90
CA ARG A 507 2.51 -34.41 -36.77
C ARG A 507 1.36 -34.16 -35.81
N GLU A 508 0.13 -34.08 -36.32
CA GLU A 508 -1.07 -33.90 -35.50
C GLU A 508 -1.33 -35.14 -34.63
N LYS A 509 -1.23 -36.35 -35.20
CA LYS A 509 -1.29 -37.60 -34.43
C LYS A 509 -0.18 -37.72 -33.40
N ASP A 510 1.05 -37.35 -33.74
CA ASP A 510 2.18 -37.37 -32.80
C ASP A 510 2.02 -36.39 -31.62
N LEU A 511 1.20 -35.34 -31.78
CA LEU A 511 0.86 -34.39 -30.71
C LEU A 511 -0.29 -34.91 -29.85
N GLU A 512 -1.30 -35.55 -30.45
CA GLU A 512 -2.39 -36.20 -29.72
C GLU A 512 -1.90 -37.38 -28.86
N ASP A 513 -0.91 -38.15 -29.35
CA ASP A 513 -0.32 -39.28 -28.60
C ASP A 513 0.59 -38.83 -27.43
N LYS A 514 0.90 -37.53 -27.31
CA LYS A 514 1.76 -36.95 -26.26
C LYS A 514 1.00 -36.22 -25.15
N VAL A 515 -0.31 -36.04 -25.29
CA VAL A 515 -1.22 -35.50 -24.26
C VAL A 515 -1.89 -36.66 -23.54
#